data_AF-A0A965FXK5-F1
#
_entry.id   AF-A0A965FXK5-F1
#
_cell.length_a   1.000
_cell.length_b   1.000
_cell.length_c   1.000
_cell.angle_alpha   90.00
_cell.angle_beta   90.00
_cell.angle_gamma   90.00
#
_symmetry.space_group_name_H-M   'P 1'
#
loop_
_entity.id
_entity.type
_entity.pdbx_description
1 polymer ?
#
loop_
_entity_poly.entity_id
_entity_poly.type
_entity_poly.pdbx_seq_one_letter_code
_entity_poly.pdbx_strand_id
1 'polypeptide(L)'
;NVEIDPLPAITSALDEPGTFAPGLNTEPTLTRKEFGDLRAAFCDAHAVIELELKIGRHSGVPMETRGAIARHDAVRDVLELHGATKRPHPNRDMIARLLGRSPSSVHLYECHIGGGFGVRGELYPEDILVCVAALKLGRPVKWIEDRRENLMACNHSREQVHRVRAAIDADGCVLGLDDEFFHDQGAYVRTHGTRVAEGTASTLLGPYLVPAFRAVGHYRLTNKTPAATYRSPGRFESTFVHERVMDAIAAKLGVDPVEIRRRNLVPHAQMPYQRPMSGLGAPVVLDSGDYAGHLDKVLARVGWNDLRADVTRRQQAGEAVGLGLAYFLEKSGQGPLEGV
;
A
#
# COMPACT_ATOMS: atom_id res chain seq x y z
N ASN A 1 -14.70 1.11 -36.26
CA ASN A 1 -14.67 -0.31 -35.85
C ASN A 1 -13.22 -0.69 -35.58
N VAL A 2 -12.97 -1.37 -34.47
CA VAL A 2 -11.65 -1.90 -34.14
C VAL A 2 -11.76 -3.42 -34.28
N GLU A 3 -10.90 -4.02 -35.10
CA GLU A 3 -10.75 -5.47 -35.18
C GLU A 3 -9.74 -5.91 -34.13
N ILE A 4 -10.09 -6.92 -33.32
CA ILE A 4 -9.28 -7.38 -32.20
C ILE A 4 -9.09 -8.89 -32.34
N ASP A 5 -7.83 -9.33 -32.37
CA ASP A 5 -7.46 -10.75 -32.24
C ASP A 5 -7.23 -11.07 -30.75
N PRO A 6 -8.09 -11.87 -30.10
CA PRO A 6 -8.00 -12.11 -28.66
C PRO A 6 -6.82 -13.02 -28.31
N LEU A 7 -5.98 -12.59 -27.38
CA LEU A 7 -4.88 -13.38 -26.82
C LEU A 7 -5.25 -13.95 -25.44
N PRO A 8 -4.62 -15.05 -25.00
CA PRO A 8 -4.77 -15.55 -23.64
C PRO A 8 -4.40 -14.50 -22.59
N ALA A 9 -5.26 -14.30 -21.60
CA ALA A 9 -5.05 -13.33 -20.54
C ALA A 9 -4.39 -13.97 -19.31
N ILE A 10 -3.38 -13.30 -18.77
CA ILE A 10 -2.73 -13.60 -17.50
C ILE A 10 -3.55 -12.92 -16.40
N THR A 11 -4.15 -13.70 -15.51
CA THR A 11 -5.12 -13.19 -14.51
C THR A 11 -4.69 -13.42 -13.07
N SER A 12 -3.60 -14.17 -12.86
CA SER A 12 -3.09 -14.56 -11.55
C SER A 12 -1.67 -14.04 -11.35
N ALA A 13 -1.43 -13.43 -10.19
CA ALA A 13 -0.09 -13.03 -9.76
C ALA A 13 0.71 -14.19 -9.15
N LEU A 14 0.09 -15.36 -8.93
CA LEU A 14 0.71 -16.52 -8.29
C LEU A 14 1.31 -17.52 -9.27
N ASP A 15 1.04 -17.37 -10.57
CA ASP A 15 1.55 -18.28 -11.59
C ASP A 15 3.09 -18.21 -11.65
N GLU A 16 3.75 -19.08 -12.38
CA GLU A 16 5.20 -18.93 -12.60
C GLU A 16 5.48 -17.71 -13.51
N PRO A 17 6.56 -16.94 -13.30
CA PRO A 17 6.89 -15.83 -14.17
C PRO A 17 7.11 -16.27 -15.62
N GLY A 18 6.44 -15.61 -16.57
CA GLY A 18 6.53 -15.86 -18.01
C GLY A 18 6.59 -14.59 -18.84
N THR A 19 6.40 -14.72 -20.15
CA THR A 19 6.37 -13.57 -21.07
C THR A 19 5.03 -12.84 -20.96
N PHE A 20 5.05 -11.54 -20.68
CA PHE A 20 3.86 -10.68 -20.67
C PHE A 20 3.67 -9.95 -22.02
N ALA A 21 4.76 -9.45 -22.59
CA ALA A 21 4.80 -8.83 -23.92
C ALA A 21 6.23 -8.99 -24.51
N PRO A 22 6.45 -8.72 -25.81
CA PRO A 22 7.80 -8.75 -26.38
C PRO A 22 8.79 -7.91 -25.56
N GLY A 23 9.80 -8.56 -24.97
CA GLY A 23 10.80 -7.91 -24.11
C GLY A 23 10.35 -7.59 -22.68
N LEU A 24 9.16 -8.04 -22.25
CA LEU A 24 8.61 -7.79 -20.91
C LEU A 24 8.15 -9.10 -20.24
N ASN A 25 8.74 -9.43 -19.09
CA ASN A 25 8.31 -10.55 -18.24
C ASN A 25 7.15 -10.10 -17.34
N THR A 26 6.30 -11.06 -16.94
CA THR A 26 5.29 -10.90 -15.88
C THR A 26 5.85 -10.50 -14.52
N GLU A 27 7.15 -10.65 -14.26
CA GLU A 27 7.82 -10.12 -13.08
C GLU A 27 8.84 -9.04 -13.49
N PRO A 28 8.43 -7.77 -13.60
CA PRO A 28 9.34 -6.68 -13.97
C PRO A 28 10.37 -6.34 -12.89
N THR A 29 10.05 -6.58 -11.62
CA THR A 29 10.94 -6.25 -10.51
C THR A 29 10.50 -6.93 -9.20
N LEU A 30 11.35 -6.83 -8.17
CA LEU A 30 11.06 -7.21 -6.80
C LEU A 30 11.54 -6.13 -5.83
N THR A 31 10.95 -6.08 -4.64
CA THR A 31 11.52 -5.37 -3.48
C THR A 31 11.99 -6.38 -2.44
N ARG A 32 13.09 -6.07 -1.76
CA ARG A 32 13.65 -6.90 -0.68
C ARG A 32 14.03 -6.03 0.51
N LYS A 33 13.64 -6.46 1.71
CA LYS A 33 14.06 -5.89 3.00
C LYS A 33 14.56 -7.03 3.86
N GLU A 34 15.75 -6.88 4.45
CA GLU A 34 16.29 -7.91 5.33
C GLU A 34 17.24 -7.32 6.37
N PHE A 35 17.27 -7.95 7.54
CA PHE A 35 18.28 -7.72 8.59
C PHE A 35 18.25 -8.85 9.62
N GLY A 36 19.30 -8.95 10.44
CA GLY A 36 19.43 -10.00 11.46
C GLY A 36 19.68 -11.40 10.88
N ASP A 37 19.84 -12.39 11.75
CA ASP A 37 20.07 -13.78 11.35
C ASP A 37 18.76 -14.58 11.40
N LEU A 38 18.07 -14.63 10.26
CA LEU A 38 16.82 -15.37 10.13
C LEU A 38 17.02 -16.87 10.33
N ARG A 39 18.17 -17.42 9.93
CA ARG A 39 18.42 -18.86 10.08
C ARG A 39 18.52 -19.22 11.56
N ALA A 40 19.30 -18.47 12.33
CA ALA A 40 19.41 -18.66 13.78
C ALA A 40 18.03 -18.54 14.46
N ALA A 41 17.26 -17.50 14.14
CA ALA A 41 15.93 -17.29 14.71
C ALA A 41 14.99 -18.49 14.51
N PHE A 42 15.00 -19.11 13.32
CA PHE A 42 14.17 -20.30 13.05
C PHE A 42 14.75 -21.59 13.65
N CYS A 43 16.07 -21.71 13.79
CA CYS A 43 16.70 -22.85 14.48
C CYS A 43 16.38 -22.85 15.99
N ASP A 44 16.35 -21.67 16.60
CA ASP A 44 16.13 -21.49 18.04
C ASP A 44 14.64 -21.37 18.40
N ALA A 45 13.75 -21.41 17.41
CA ALA A 45 12.31 -21.23 17.59
C ALA A 45 11.71 -22.34 18.47
N HIS A 46 10.96 -21.96 19.50
CA HIS A 46 10.10 -22.88 20.22
C HIS A 46 8.96 -23.38 19.33
N ALA A 47 8.40 -22.49 18.52
CA ALA A 47 7.40 -22.82 17.53
C ALA A 47 7.52 -21.90 16.29
N VAL A 48 6.98 -22.39 15.17
CA VAL A 48 6.86 -21.61 13.93
C VAL A 48 5.38 -21.45 13.60
N ILE A 49 4.99 -20.22 13.30
CA ILE A 49 3.68 -19.87 12.74
C ILE A 49 3.82 -19.75 11.23
N GLU A 50 2.91 -20.35 10.47
CA GLU A 50 2.86 -20.24 9.02
C GLU A 50 1.46 -19.81 8.58
N LEU A 51 1.37 -18.76 7.76
CA LEU A 51 0.11 -18.20 7.28
C LEU A 51 0.19 -17.91 5.77
N GLU A 52 -0.84 -18.31 5.04
CA GLU A 52 -1.13 -17.76 3.71
C GLU A 52 -2.25 -16.72 3.85
N LEU A 53 -1.95 -15.45 3.57
CA LEU A 53 -2.87 -14.33 3.74
C LEU A 53 -3.16 -13.67 2.41
N LYS A 54 -4.45 -13.40 2.13
CA LYS A 54 -4.90 -12.81 0.86
C LYS A 54 -5.63 -11.52 1.11
N ILE A 55 -5.26 -10.50 0.35
CA ILE A 55 -5.91 -9.20 0.35
C ILE A 55 -6.50 -8.99 -1.04
N GLY A 56 -7.80 -8.72 -1.11
CA GLY A 56 -8.50 -8.49 -2.38
C GLY A 56 -8.17 -7.14 -3.02
N ARG A 57 -8.43 -7.03 -4.31
CA ARG A 57 -8.29 -5.79 -5.08
C ARG A 57 -9.44 -4.82 -4.79
N HIS A 58 -9.13 -3.55 -4.55
CA HIS A 58 -10.16 -2.49 -4.47
C HIS A 58 -9.65 -1.14 -4.97
N SER A 59 -10.54 -0.15 -5.09
CA SER A 59 -10.26 1.20 -5.60
C SER A 59 -10.76 2.28 -4.64
N GLY A 60 -10.34 3.53 -4.86
CA GLY A 60 -10.74 4.66 -4.03
C GLY A 60 -12.17 5.15 -4.25
N VAL A 61 -12.77 4.84 -5.41
CA VAL A 61 -14.17 5.16 -5.80
C VAL A 61 -14.64 6.54 -5.29
N PRO A 62 -13.94 7.64 -5.60
CA PRO A 62 -14.37 8.97 -5.17
C PRO A 62 -15.73 9.34 -5.76
N MET A 63 -16.56 10.09 -5.03
CA MET A 63 -17.92 10.46 -5.48
C MET A 63 -17.89 11.28 -6.77
N GLU A 64 -16.99 12.25 -6.86
CA GLU A 64 -16.61 12.85 -8.13
C GLU A 64 -15.65 11.90 -8.88
N THR A 65 -15.84 11.71 -10.18
CA THR A 65 -14.94 10.91 -11.03
C THR A 65 -13.72 11.73 -11.48
N ARG A 66 -12.78 11.12 -12.21
CA ARG A 66 -11.65 11.88 -12.80
C ARG A 66 -12.16 12.80 -13.90
N GLY A 67 -11.45 13.90 -14.08
CA GLY A 67 -11.78 14.88 -15.08
C GLY A 67 -10.66 15.91 -15.24
N ALA A 68 -10.53 16.41 -16.46
CA ALA A 68 -9.53 17.39 -16.82
C ALA A 68 -10.02 18.31 -17.95
N ILE A 69 -9.55 19.55 -17.93
CA ILE A 69 -9.74 20.55 -18.98
C ILE A 69 -8.37 21.07 -19.37
N ALA A 70 -7.96 20.80 -20.60
CA ALA A 70 -6.73 21.34 -21.16
C ALA A 70 -7.03 22.53 -22.08
N ARG A 71 -6.16 23.54 -22.07
CA ARG A 71 -6.18 24.67 -23.00
C ARG A 71 -4.74 25.09 -23.29
N HIS A 72 -4.47 25.43 -24.54
CA HIS A 72 -3.22 26.07 -24.92
C HIS A 72 -3.45 27.56 -25.16
N ASP A 73 -2.66 28.40 -24.49
CA ASP A 73 -2.54 29.82 -24.80
C ASP A 73 -1.43 30.00 -25.82
N ALA A 74 -1.81 30.21 -27.08
CA ALA A 74 -0.86 30.35 -28.19
C ALA A 74 -0.01 31.63 -28.11
N VAL A 75 -0.47 32.68 -27.43
CA VAL A 75 0.26 33.95 -27.32
C VAL A 75 1.41 33.80 -26.32
N ARG A 76 1.14 33.15 -25.18
CA ARG A 76 2.15 32.92 -24.13
C ARG A 76 2.94 31.61 -24.32
N ASP A 77 2.51 30.77 -25.26
CA ASP A 77 2.93 29.37 -25.40
C ASP A 77 2.85 28.58 -24.08
N VAL A 78 1.72 28.72 -23.38
CA VAL A 78 1.46 28.04 -22.10
C VAL A 78 0.36 27.00 -22.28
N LEU A 79 0.66 25.75 -21.92
CA LEU A 79 -0.31 24.68 -21.81
C LEU A 79 -0.87 24.63 -20.39
N GLU A 80 -2.16 24.90 -20.26
CA GLU A 80 -2.89 24.88 -19.00
C GLU A 80 -3.68 23.57 -18.90
N LEU A 81 -3.57 22.87 -17.76
CA LEU A 81 -4.37 21.70 -17.41
C LEU A 81 -5.08 21.97 -16.07
N HIS A 82 -6.40 22.03 -16.10
CA HIS A 82 -7.24 22.14 -14.91
C HIS A 82 -7.83 20.79 -14.60
N GLY A 83 -7.68 20.31 -13.37
CA GLY A 83 -8.25 19.03 -13.02
C GLY A 83 -7.69 18.44 -11.75
N ALA A 84 -8.00 17.17 -11.56
CA ALA A 84 -7.79 16.53 -10.28
C ALA A 84 -6.46 15.78 -10.21
N THR A 85 -5.46 16.43 -9.62
CA THR A 85 -4.21 15.78 -9.24
C THR A 85 -3.75 16.23 -7.86
N LYS A 86 -3.54 15.28 -6.94
CA LYS A 86 -2.94 15.55 -5.62
C LYS A 86 -1.41 15.76 -5.68
N ARG A 87 -0.80 15.65 -6.87
CA ARG A 87 0.66 15.74 -7.11
C ARG A 87 0.95 16.72 -8.26
N PRO A 88 0.62 18.01 -8.12
CA PRO A 88 0.67 18.93 -9.25
C PRO A 88 2.08 19.10 -9.82
N HIS A 89 3.09 19.36 -8.98
CA HIS A 89 4.45 19.62 -9.48
C HIS A 89 5.08 18.41 -10.19
N PRO A 90 5.10 17.19 -9.61
CA PRO A 90 5.66 16.03 -10.31
C PRO A 90 4.87 15.64 -11.58
N ASN A 91 3.54 15.78 -11.57
CA ASN A 91 2.73 15.45 -12.74
C ASN A 91 2.95 16.49 -13.85
N ARG A 92 3.05 17.78 -13.53
CA ARG A 92 3.45 18.85 -14.47
C ARG A 92 4.77 18.51 -15.14
N ASP A 93 5.79 18.15 -14.37
CA ASP A 93 7.12 17.87 -14.90
C ASP A 93 7.12 16.65 -15.84
N MET A 94 6.33 15.62 -15.50
CA MET A 94 6.16 14.46 -16.36
C MET A 94 5.39 14.79 -17.65
N ILE A 95 4.31 15.58 -17.56
CA ILE A 95 3.55 16.05 -18.74
C ILE A 95 4.47 16.86 -19.65
N ALA A 96 5.22 17.82 -19.10
CA ALA A 96 6.16 18.65 -19.85
C ALA A 96 7.19 17.78 -20.58
N ARG A 97 7.81 16.82 -19.87
CA ARG A 97 8.76 15.88 -20.46
C ARG A 97 8.15 15.06 -21.60
N LEU A 98 6.96 14.47 -21.40
CA LEU A 98 6.30 13.61 -22.39
C LEU A 98 5.88 14.38 -23.65
N LEU A 99 5.59 15.68 -23.51
CA LEU A 99 5.21 16.55 -24.62
C LEU A 99 6.39 17.33 -25.23
N GLY A 100 7.62 17.13 -24.73
CA GLY A 100 8.80 17.86 -25.22
C GLY A 100 8.75 19.36 -24.92
N ARG A 101 8.12 19.76 -23.82
CA ARG A 101 7.93 21.15 -23.39
C ARG A 101 8.81 21.49 -22.19
N SER A 102 9.10 22.78 -21.97
CA SER A 102 9.72 23.21 -20.71
C SER A 102 8.71 23.13 -19.56
N PRO A 103 9.14 22.82 -18.32
CA PRO A 103 8.23 22.84 -17.16
C PRO A 103 7.56 24.20 -16.93
N SER A 104 8.22 25.31 -17.30
CA SER A 104 7.65 26.66 -17.22
C SER A 104 6.54 26.93 -18.24
N SER A 105 6.42 26.12 -19.29
CA SER A 105 5.38 26.24 -20.32
C SER A 105 4.17 25.32 -20.09
N VAL A 106 4.13 24.64 -18.93
CA VAL A 106 3.02 23.75 -18.52
C VAL A 106 2.53 24.17 -17.15
N HIS A 107 1.27 24.58 -17.07
CA HIS A 107 0.62 25.03 -15.85
C HIS A 107 -0.46 24.03 -15.45
N LEU A 108 -0.39 23.50 -14.23
CA LEU A 108 -1.33 22.53 -13.71
C LEU A 108 -2.07 23.15 -12.52
N TYR A 109 -3.39 23.20 -12.61
CA TYR A 109 -4.25 23.79 -11.60
C TYR A 109 -5.08 22.70 -10.92
N GLU A 110 -4.80 22.46 -9.63
CA GLU A 110 -5.65 21.64 -8.78
C GLU A 110 -6.91 22.44 -8.42
N CYS A 111 -8.08 21.92 -8.80
CA CYS A 111 -9.38 22.52 -8.51
C CYS A 111 -9.98 21.99 -7.20
N HIS A 112 -11.15 22.47 -6.79
CA HIS A 112 -11.91 21.80 -5.72
C HIS A 112 -12.27 20.38 -6.14
N ILE A 113 -11.96 19.39 -5.28
CA ILE A 113 -12.06 17.97 -5.60
C ILE A 113 -13.08 17.25 -4.69
N GLY A 114 -14.00 16.51 -5.31
CA GLY A 114 -14.99 15.66 -4.64
C GLY A 114 -14.43 14.30 -4.17
N GLY A 115 -13.24 14.32 -3.56
CA GLY A 115 -12.53 13.16 -3.01
C GLY A 115 -11.40 12.64 -3.91
N GLY A 116 -10.24 12.37 -3.29
CA GLY A 116 -9.05 11.85 -3.99
C GLY A 116 -8.62 10.44 -3.56
N PHE A 117 -8.67 10.15 -2.25
CA PHE A 117 -8.40 8.85 -1.60
C PHE A 117 -7.10 8.13 -1.99
N GLY A 118 -6.18 8.79 -2.68
CA GLY A 118 -4.94 8.20 -3.18
C GLY A 118 -4.91 8.05 -4.70
N VAL A 119 -6.05 7.69 -5.31
CA VAL A 119 -6.10 7.31 -6.73
C VAL A 119 -5.88 8.48 -7.69
N ARG A 120 -6.11 9.72 -7.25
CA ARG A 120 -5.85 10.93 -8.06
C ARG A 120 -4.43 11.49 -7.93
N GLY A 121 -3.46 10.69 -7.48
CA GLY A 121 -2.05 11.08 -7.54
C GLY A 121 -1.34 10.59 -8.78
N GLU A 122 -1.85 9.50 -9.35
CA GLU A 122 -1.30 8.88 -10.53
C GLU A 122 -1.39 9.85 -11.72
N LEU A 123 -0.41 9.77 -12.62
CA LEU A 123 -0.57 10.32 -13.96
C LEU A 123 -1.26 9.29 -14.85
N TYR A 124 -2.38 9.69 -15.44
CA TYR A 124 -3.20 8.84 -16.28
C TYR A 124 -3.02 9.16 -17.77
N PRO A 125 -3.29 8.19 -18.68
CA PRO A 125 -3.25 8.43 -20.12
C PRO A 125 -4.11 9.63 -20.53
N GLU A 126 -5.28 9.79 -19.93
CA GLU A 126 -6.22 10.87 -20.27
C GLU A 126 -5.67 12.25 -19.92
N ASP A 127 -4.85 12.39 -18.86
CA ASP A 127 -4.18 13.65 -18.50
C ASP A 127 -3.26 14.14 -19.62
N ILE A 128 -2.65 13.21 -20.37
CA ILE A 128 -1.82 13.51 -21.54
C ILE A 128 -2.66 13.72 -22.79
N LEU A 129 -3.66 12.87 -23.02
CA LEU A 129 -4.48 12.91 -24.23
C LEU A 129 -5.26 14.22 -24.36
N VAL A 130 -5.81 14.74 -23.26
CA VAL A 130 -6.50 16.05 -23.29
C VAL A 130 -5.55 17.19 -23.65
N CYS A 131 -4.31 17.14 -23.14
CA CYS A 131 -3.27 18.13 -23.46
C CYS A 131 -2.88 18.08 -24.93
N VAL A 132 -2.62 16.88 -25.46
CA VAL A 132 -2.31 16.68 -26.89
C VAL A 132 -3.45 17.16 -27.77
N ALA A 133 -4.70 16.85 -27.41
CA ALA A 133 -5.87 17.29 -28.15
C ALA A 133 -6.01 18.83 -28.15
N ALA A 134 -5.80 19.48 -27.00
CA ALA A 134 -5.85 20.95 -26.92
C ALA A 134 -4.77 21.63 -27.76
N LEU A 135 -3.53 21.11 -27.74
CA LEU A 135 -2.43 21.60 -28.59
C LEU A 135 -2.73 21.43 -30.08
N LYS A 136 -3.26 20.27 -30.49
CA LYS A 136 -3.56 19.98 -31.90
C LYS A 136 -4.73 20.79 -32.45
N LEU A 137 -5.77 21.00 -31.63
CA LEU A 137 -7.00 21.67 -32.05
C LEU A 137 -6.94 23.19 -31.87
N GLY A 138 -5.98 23.70 -31.10
CA GLY A 138 -5.90 25.12 -30.74
C GLY A 138 -7.11 25.61 -29.93
N ARG A 139 -7.80 24.70 -29.22
CA ARG A 139 -9.04 24.98 -28.49
C ARG A 139 -9.06 24.23 -27.16
N PRO A 140 -9.80 24.72 -26.15
CA PRO A 140 -9.99 23.99 -24.91
C PRO A 140 -10.63 22.61 -25.14
N VAL A 141 -10.12 21.58 -24.46
CA VAL A 141 -10.64 20.21 -24.49
C VAL A 141 -10.99 19.79 -23.07
N LYS A 142 -12.24 19.36 -22.87
CA LYS A 142 -12.75 18.85 -21.59
C LYS A 142 -13.01 17.35 -21.70
N TRP A 143 -12.53 16.60 -20.71
CA TRP A 143 -12.83 15.20 -20.51
C TRP A 143 -13.28 14.99 -19.07
N ILE A 144 -14.37 14.25 -18.88
CA ILE A 144 -14.89 13.82 -17.58
C ILE A 144 -15.29 12.37 -17.77
N GLU A 145 -14.72 11.46 -16.99
CA GLU A 145 -15.09 10.04 -17.07
C GLU A 145 -16.42 9.77 -16.35
N ASP A 146 -17.13 8.74 -16.77
CA ASP A 146 -18.27 8.21 -16.03
C ASP A 146 -17.84 7.25 -14.89
N ARG A 147 -18.81 6.75 -14.11
CA ARG A 147 -18.52 5.81 -13.02
C ARG A 147 -17.99 4.47 -13.52
N ARG A 148 -18.44 3.98 -14.67
CA ARG A 148 -18.03 2.69 -15.22
C ARG A 148 -16.57 2.77 -15.65
N GLU A 149 -16.19 3.82 -16.36
CA GLU A 149 -14.80 4.15 -16.71
C GLU A 149 -13.94 4.26 -15.45
N ASN A 150 -14.41 4.97 -14.42
CA ASN A 150 -13.69 5.07 -13.14
C ASN A 150 -13.41 3.69 -12.52
N LEU A 151 -14.40 2.80 -12.49
CA LEU A 151 -14.24 1.44 -11.94
C LEU A 151 -13.34 0.53 -12.79
N MET A 152 -13.18 0.82 -14.09
CA MET A 152 -12.36 0.00 -15.00
C MET A 152 -10.93 0.52 -15.16
N ALA A 153 -10.73 1.84 -15.17
CA ALA A 153 -9.49 2.48 -15.62
C ALA A 153 -8.76 3.28 -14.53
N CYS A 154 -9.47 3.75 -13.50
CA CYS A 154 -8.83 4.35 -12.34
C CYS A 154 -7.98 3.31 -11.62
N ASN A 155 -6.83 3.69 -11.06
CA ASN A 155 -5.96 2.71 -10.46
C ASN A 155 -6.66 1.97 -9.31
N HIS A 156 -6.42 0.67 -9.25
CA HIS A 156 -6.82 -0.15 -8.11
C HIS A 156 -5.66 -0.18 -7.09
N SER A 157 -5.79 -0.97 -6.04
CA SER A 157 -4.74 -1.17 -5.04
C SER A 157 -4.90 -2.50 -4.29
N ARG A 158 -3.97 -2.73 -3.37
CA ARG A 158 -3.83 -3.90 -2.50
C ARG A 158 -3.38 -5.15 -3.22
N GLU A 159 -4.32 -5.93 -3.73
CA GLU A 159 -4.18 -7.29 -4.27
C GLU A 159 -2.80 -7.92 -4.02
N GLN A 160 -2.66 -8.50 -2.82
CA GLN A 160 -1.45 -9.13 -2.35
C GLN A 160 -1.78 -10.51 -1.78
N VAL A 161 -0.91 -11.47 -2.06
CA VAL A 161 -0.90 -12.79 -1.42
C VAL A 161 0.42 -12.94 -0.71
N HIS A 162 0.37 -13.19 0.60
CA HIS A 162 1.52 -13.31 1.49
C HIS A 162 1.69 -14.75 1.95
N ARG A 163 2.93 -15.22 1.99
CA ARG A 163 3.36 -16.48 2.60
C ARG A 163 4.29 -16.12 3.74
N VAL A 164 3.72 -16.08 4.94
CA VAL A 164 4.36 -15.54 6.14
C VAL A 164 4.77 -16.69 7.04
N ARG A 165 5.99 -16.62 7.57
CA ARG A 165 6.48 -17.49 8.63
C ARG A 165 7.03 -16.65 9.77
N ALA A 166 6.67 -16.99 11.01
CA ALA A 166 7.21 -16.31 12.20
C ALA A 166 7.76 -17.34 13.18
N ALA A 167 9.03 -17.18 13.53
CA ALA A 167 9.68 -17.92 14.60
C ALA A 167 9.41 -17.25 15.94
N ILE A 168 8.93 -18.01 16.93
CA ILE A 168 8.62 -17.52 18.27
C ILE A 168 9.32 -18.33 19.35
N ASP A 169 9.62 -17.70 20.48
CA ASP A 169 10.04 -18.39 21.70
C ASP A 169 8.83 -18.94 22.49
N ALA A 170 9.11 -19.58 23.63
CA ALA A 170 8.08 -20.18 24.49
C ALA A 170 7.15 -19.14 25.14
N ASP A 171 7.61 -17.89 25.27
CA ASP A 171 6.83 -16.78 25.79
C ASP A 171 6.08 -16.03 24.68
N GLY A 172 6.18 -16.46 23.42
CA GLY A 172 5.49 -15.83 22.30
C GLY A 172 6.12 -14.50 21.85
N CYS A 173 7.38 -14.24 22.20
CA CYS A 173 8.15 -13.18 21.56
C CYS A 173 8.59 -13.62 20.17
N VAL A 174 8.53 -12.72 19.19
CA VAL A 174 8.95 -12.97 17.82
C VAL A 174 10.47 -12.88 17.73
N LEU A 175 11.11 -13.99 17.36
CA LEU A 175 12.54 -14.08 17.13
C LEU A 175 12.90 -13.68 15.69
N GLY A 176 12.03 -14.06 14.74
CA GLY A 176 12.17 -13.65 13.36
C GLY A 176 10.91 -13.78 12.53
N LEU A 177 10.82 -12.98 11.47
CA LEU A 177 9.69 -12.95 10.55
C LEU A 177 10.18 -13.00 9.10
N ASP A 178 9.62 -13.93 8.33
CA ASP A 178 9.89 -14.13 6.92
C ASP A 178 8.59 -13.99 6.12
N ASP A 179 8.55 -13.10 5.14
CA ASP A 179 7.38 -12.91 4.27
C ASP A 179 7.78 -12.87 2.79
N GLU A 180 7.24 -13.80 2.02
CA GLU A 180 7.26 -13.74 0.56
C GLU A 180 5.87 -13.38 0.06
N PHE A 181 5.73 -12.29 -0.67
CA PHE A 181 4.43 -11.83 -1.13
C PHE A 181 4.40 -11.42 -2.60
N PHE A 182 3.26 -11.65 -3.22
CA PHE A 182 3.00 -11.42 -4.64
C PHE A 182 1.98 -10.30 -4.79
N HIS A 183 2.40 -9.18 -5.38
CA HIS A 183 1.55 -8.04 -5.64
C HIS A 183 1.05 -8.04 -7.09
N ASP A 184 -0.26 -8.14 -7.29
CA ASP A 184 -0.86 -8.00 -8.60
C ASP A 184 -0.84 -6.53 -9.04
N GLN A 185 0.15 -6.21 -9.85
CA GLN A 185 0.44 -4.87 -10.34
C GLN A 185 -0.51 -4.41 -11.46
N GLY A 186 -1.30 -5.34 -12.03
CA GLY A 186 -2.01 -5.11 -13.30
C GLY A 186 -1.05 -4.95 -14.48
N ALA A 187 -1.53 -4.39 -15.59
CA ALA A 187 -0.82 -4.49 -16.87
C ALA A 187 0.47 -3.65 -16.96
N TYR A 188 0.60 -2.60 -16.15
CA TYR A 188 1.71 -1.66 -16.22
C TYR A 188 2.11 -1.13 -14.84
N VAL A 189 3.38 -0.79 -14.67
CA VAL A 189 3.87 -0.02 -13.52
C VAL A 189 3.76 1.48 -13.87
N ARG A 190 2.79 2.18 -13.28
CA ARG A 190 2.63 3.63 -13.45
C ARG A 190 3.45 4.42 -12.40
N THR A 191 3.40 5.75 -12.46
CA THR A 191 4.11 6.71 -11.59
C THR A 191 4.16 6.41 -10.08
N HIS A 192 3.17 5.71 -9.52
CA HIS A 192 3.18 5.23 -8.13
C HIS A 192 2.96 3.71 -7.99
N GLY A 193 3.07 2.95 -9.08
CA GLY A 193 2.84 1.50 -9.07
C GLY A 193 3.74 0.77 -8.07
N THR A 194 5.00 1.20 -7.93
CA THR A 194 5.94 0.58 -6.98
C THR A 194 5.65 0.88 -5.51
N ARG A 195 4.82 1.86 -5.18
CA ARG A 195 4.69 2.33 -3.79
C ARG A 195 4.01 1.35 -2.86
N VAL A 196 3.11 0.52 -3.37
CA VAL A 196 2.27 -0.35 -2.54
C VAL A 196 3.12 -1.46 -1.94
N ALA A 197 3.74 -2.31 -2.77
CA ALA A 197 4.58 -3.40 -2.29
C ALA A 197 5.84 -2.90 -1.55
N GLU A 198 6.48 -1.81 -2.00
CA GLU A 198 7.59 -1.19 -1.25
C GLU A 198 7.14 -0.71 0.14
N GLY A 199 5.94 -0.13 0.22
CA GLY A 199 5.31 0.26 1.48
C GLY A 199 5.00 -0.94 2.38
N THR A 200 4.47 -2.03 1.80
CA THR A 200 4.20 -3.28 2.50
C THR A 200 5.47 -3.80 3.17
N ALA A 201 6.53 -4.05 2.39
CA ALA A 201 7.77 -4.63 2.90
C ALA A 201 8.45 -3.76 3.96
N SER A 202 8.42 -2.42 3.78
CA SER A 202 9.10 -1.51 4.72
C SER A 202 8.33 -1.19 5.99
N THR A 203 7.03 -1.51 6.04
CA THR A 203 6.19 -1.26 7.23
C THR A 203 5.68 -2.55 7.88
N LEU A 204 6.05 -3.71 7.33
CA LEU A 204 5.55 -5.04 7.71
C LEU A 204 5.65 -5.37 9.19
N LEU A 205 6.67 -4.85 9.87
CA LEU A 205 6.92 -5.18 11.27
C LEU A 205 6.06 -4.36 12.26
N GLY A 206 5.25 -3.41 11.79
CA GLY A 206 4.34 -2.64 12.65
C GLY A 206 5.04 -1.99 13.85
N PRO A 207 4.40 -1.96 15.04
CA PRO A 207 4.99 -1.48 16.29
C PRO A 207 5.80 -2.53 17.06
N TYR A 208 6.11 -3.68 16.44
CA TYR A 208 6.69 -4.82 17.15
C TYR A 208 8.22 -4.88 17.00
N LEU A 209 8.87 -5.42 18.03
CA LEU A 209 10.26 -5.84 18.04
C LEU A 209 10.38 -7.17 17.32
N VAL A 210 11.18 -7.19 16.26
CA VAL A 210 11.49 -8.40 15.49
C VAL A 210 12.99 -8.36 15.19
N PRO A 211 13.82 -9.19 15.85
CA PRO A 211 15.27 -9.16 15.71
C PRO A 211 15.80 -9.58 14.34
N ALA A 212 15.16 -10.56 13.69
CA ALA A 212 15.54 -11.05 12.37
C ALA A 212 14.36 -10.95 11.39
N PHE A 213 14.59 -10.38 10.21
CA PHE A 213 13.52 -10.07 9.27
C PHE A 213 13.95 -10.32 7.83
N ARG A 214 13.04 -10.87 7.04
CA ARG A 214 13.09 -10.84 5.58
C ARG A 214 11.70 -10.60 5.01
N ALA A 215 11.60 -9.69 4.04
CA ALA A 215 10.44 -9.55 3.18
C ALA A 215 10.88 -9.48 1.71
N VAL A 216 10.25 -10.28 0.86
CA VAL A 216 10.44 -10.28 -0.60
C VAL A 216 9.09 -10.04 -1.26
N GLY A 217 8.95 -8.89 -1.94
CA GLY A 217 7.73 -8.50 -2.64
C GLY A 217 7.90 -8.59 -4.15
N HIS A 218 7.18 -9.50 -4.78
CA HIS A 218 7.17 -9.72 -6.23
C HIS A 218 6.14 -8.81 -6.89
N TYR A 219 6.55 -7.98 -7.85
CA TYR A 219 5.62 -7.21 -8.67
C TYR A 219 5.19 -8.04 -9.85
N ARG A 220 3.90 -8.38 -9.96
CA ARG A 220 3.39 -9.34 -10.95
C ARG A 220 2.43 -8.66 -11.90
N LEU A 221 2.77 -8.65 -13.19
CA LEU A 221 1.92 -8.09 -14.25
C LEU A 221 0.82 -9.08 -14.64
N THR A 222 -0.40 -8.56 -14.75
CA THR A 222 -1.60 -9.29 -15.17
C THR A 222 -2.41 -8.41 -16.13
N ASN A 223 -3.36 -8.98 -16.87
CA ASN A 223 -4.27 -8.25 -17.76
C ASN A 223 -5.41 -7.55 -16.99
N LYS A 224 -5.08 -6.90 -15.86
CA LYS A 224 -5.98 -6.09 -15.04
C LYS A 224 -5.56 -4.61 -15.09
N THR A 225 -6.46 -3.70 -14.71
CA THR A 225 -6.12 -2.26 -14.60
C THR A 225 -4.96 -2.06 -13.62
N PRO A 226 -4.00 -1.16 -13.83
CA PRO A 226 -2.84 -1.08 -12.94
C PRO A 226 -3.18 -0.79 -11.47
N ALA A 227 -2.52 -1.51 -10.56
CA ALA A 227 -2.53 -1.22 -9.14
C ALA A 227 -1.57 -0.07 -8.80
N ALA A 228 -1.97 0.81 -7.90
CA ALA A 228 -1.17 1.89 -7.36
C ALA A 228 -1.77 2.36 -6.03
N THR A 229 -1.62 3.62 -5.67
CA THR A 229 -1.98 4.09 -4.33
C THR A 229 -3.50 4.20 -4.12
N TYR A 230 -3.94 3.68 -2.99
CA TYR A 230 -5.21 3.99 -2.32
C TYR A 230 -4.88 4.09 -0.83
N ARG A 231 -5.52 5.03 -0.11
CA ARG A 231 -5.38 5.36 1.33
C ARG A 231 -4.46 4.43 2.13
N SER A 232 -3.32 4.93 2.62
CA SER A 232 -2.32 4.11 3.34
C SER A 232 -1.74 2.96 2.48
N PRO A 233 -1.14 3.26 1.30
CA PRO A 233 -0.62 2.23 0.40
C PRO A 233 0.51 1.42 1.07
N GLY A 234 0.38 0.10 1.06
CA GLY A 234 1.32 -0.83 1.69
C GLY A 234 1.10 -1.01 3.19
N ARG A 235 0.58 0.03 3.88
CA ARG A 235 0.33 0.00 5.33
C ARG A 235 -0.91 -0.80 5.71
N PHE A 236 -1.94 -0.75 4.89
CA PHE A 236 -3.12 -1.58 5.09
C PHE A 236 -2.73 -3.06 5.04
N GLU A 237 -1.89 -3.40 4.08
CA GLU A 237 -1.41 -4.74 3.80
C GLU A 237 -0.49 -5.25 4.91
N SER A 238 0.52 -4.48 5.27
CA SER A 238 1.41 -4.83 6.39
C SER A 238 0.65 -4.99 7.70
N THR A 239 -0.25 -4.05 8.02
CA THR A 239 -1.06 -4.11 9.25
C THR A 239 -1.91 -5.38 9.30
N PHE A 240 -2.56 -5.73 8.19
CA PHE A 240 -3.31 -6.98 8.14
C PHE A 240 -2.39 -8.16 8.42
N VAL A 241 -1.22 -8.23 7.78
CA VAL A 241 -0.30 -9.35 7.93
C VAL A 241 0.23 -9.48 9.36
N HIS A 242 0.81 -8.43 9.93
CA HIS A 242 1.45 -8.55 11.24
C HIS A 242 0.44 -8.77 12.36
N GLU A 243 -0.77 -8.20 12.27
CA GLU A 243 -1.80 -8.42 13.30
C GLU A 243 -2.36 -9.84 13.21
N ARG A 244 -2.48 -10.41 12.00
CA ARG A 244 -2.84 -11.82 11.81
C ARG A 244 -1.77 -12.76 12.37
N VAL A 245 -0.49 -12.41 12.25
CA VAL A 245 0.60 -13.13 12.89
C VAL A 245 0.47 -13.09 14.42
N MET A 246 0.26 -11.90 15.01
CA MET A 246 0.09 -11.77 16.48
C MET A 246 -1.08 -12.59 17.01
N ASP A 247 -2.22 -12.57 16.33
CA ASP A 247 -3.37 -13.39 16.70
C ASP A 247 -3.10 -14.89 16.55
N ALA A 248 -2.34 -15.30 15.52
CA ALA A 248 -1.96 -16.70 15.32
C ALA A 248 -0.98 -17.20 16.39
N ILE A 249 -0.05 -16.36 16.84
CA ILE A 249 0.83 -16.65 17.98
C ILE A 249 -0.02 -16.84 19.25
N ALA A 250 -0.94 -15.93 19.53
CA ALA A 250 -1.84 -16.01 20.68
C ALA A 250 -2.67 -17.31 20.66
N ALA A 251 -3.26 -17.64 19.52
CA ALA A 251 -4.01 -18.88 19.35
C ALA A 251 -3.13 -20.14 19.50
N LYS A 252 -1.91 -20.13 18.97
CA LYS A 252 -0.97 -21.26 19.04
C LYS A 252 -0.55 -21.58 20.48
N LEU A 253 -0.32 -20.55 21.29
CA LEU A 253 0.15 -20.69 22.67
C LEU A 253 -1.00 -20.72 23.70
N GLY A 254 -2.23 -20.42 23.29
CA GLY A 254 -3.36 -20.28 24.22
C GLY A 254 -3.22 -19.06 25.14
N VAL A 255 -2.51 -18.02 24.69
CA VAL A 255 -2.24 -16.79 25.44
C VAL A 255 -3.21 -15.69 24.98
N ASP A 256 -3.50 -14.74 25.86
CA ASP A 256 -4.31 -13.57 25.51
C ASP A 256 -3.69 -12.78 24.34
N PRO A 257 -4.46 -12.43 23.29
CA PRO A 257 -3.96 -11.66 22.15
C PRO A 257 -3.46 -10.25 22.52
N VAL A 258 -3.95 -9.66 23.61
CA VAL A 258 -3.42 -8.40 24.16
C VAL A 258 -2.02 -8.62 24.74
N GLU A 259 -1.83 -9.73 25.44
CA GLU A 259 -0.57 -10.03 26.12
C GLU A 259 0.54 -10.36 25.11
N ILE A 260 0.24 -11.13 24.06
CA ILE A 260 1.19 -11.35 22.96
C ILE A 260 1.65 -10.04 22.33
N ARG A 261 0.74 -9.10 22.11
CA ARG A 261 1.11 -7.77 21.60
C ARG A 261 2.02 -7.05 22.58
N ARG A 262 1.68 -7.01 23.88
CA ARG A 262 2.51 -6.37 24.92
C ARG A 262 3.95 -6.88 24.93
N ARG A 263 4.15 -8.20 24.88
CA ARG A 263 5.48 -8.83 24.88
C ARG A 263 6.33 -8.38 23.70
N ASN A 264 5.69 -8.09 22.57
CA ASN A 264 6.36 -7.77 21.32
C ASN A 264 6.43 -6.28 21.02
N LEU A 265 5.77 -5.38 21.75
CA LEU A 265 5.81 -3.94 21.45
C LEU A 265 7.21 -3.36 21.62
N VAL A 266 7.61 -2.46 20.72
CA VAL A 266 8.80 -1.62 20.93
C VAL A 266 8.61 -0.78 22.19
N PRO A 267 9.51 -0.87 23.19
CA PRO A 267 9.39 -0.11 24.42
C PRO A 267 9.56 1.39 24.17
N HIS A 268 8.78 2.20 24.89
CA HIS A 268 8.91 3.67 24.86
C HIS A 268 10.36 4.13 25.12
N ALA A 269 11.06 3.46 26.05
CA ALA A 269 12.45 3.78 26.40
C ALA A 269 13.47 3.54 25.27
N GLN A 270 13.08 2.83 24.20
CA GLN A 270 13.93 2.60 23.02
C GLN A 270 13.65 3.60 21.89
N MET A 271 12.74 4.56 22.08
CA MET A 271 12.43 5.57 21.08
C MET A 271 13.45 6.73 21.11
N PRO A 272 13.91 7.24 19.95
CA PRO A 272 13.59 6.79 18.60
C PRO A 272 14.21 5.42 18.28
N TYR A 273 13.41 4.51 17.72
CA TYR A 273 13.82 3.14 17.41
C TYR A 273 14.15 3.02 15.92
N GLN A 274 15.44 2.91 15.60
CA GLN A 274 15.91 2.72 14.23
C GLN A 274 15.86 1.24 13.83
N ARG A 275 15.19 0.94 12.71
CA ARG A 275 15.24 -0.38 12.09
C ARG A 275 16.42 -0.45 11.11
N PRO A 276 17.07 -1.62 10.94
CA PRO A 276 18.23 -1.78 10.06
C PRO A 276 17.79 -1.93 8.60
N MET A 277 16.91 -1.04 8.13
CA MET A 277 16.38 -1.06 6.78
C MET A 277 15.97 0.33 6.32
N SER A 278 15.87 0.50 5.00
CA SER A 278 15.34 1.70 4.36
C SER A 278 14.01 1.39 3.66
N GLY A 279 13.08 2.33 3.69
CA GLY A 279 11.78 2.24 3.03
C GLY A 279 11.45 3.52 2.28
N LEU A 280 11.03 3.39 1.02
CA LEU A 280 10.68 4.54 0.16
C LEU A 280 11.80 5.60 0.10
N GLY A 281 13.07 5.16 0.06
CA GLY A 281 14.24 6.01 -0.08
C GLY A 281 14.78 6.67 1.19
N ALA A 282 14.25 6.33 2.37
CA ALA A 282 14.73 6.86 3.66
C ALA A 282 14.89 5.75 4.72
N PRO A 283 15.75 5.94 5.74
CA PRO A 283 15.82 5.04 6.89
C PRO A 283 14.46 4.86 7.56
N VAL A 284 14.16 3.66 8.05
CA VAL A 284 12.95 3.41 8.84
C VAL A 284 13.26 3.64 10.31
N VAL A 285 12.79 4.76 10.84
CA VAL A 285 12.91 5.13 12.26
C VAL A 285 11.51 5.32 12.82
N LEU A 286 11.22 4.65 13.94
CA LEU A 286 10.06 4.96 14.76
C LEU A 286 10.48 6.13 15.65
N ASP A 287 9.92 7.31 15.42
CA ASP A 287 10.37 8.56 16.02
C ASP A 287 10.01 8.68 17.51
N SER A 288 8.78 8.35 17.87
CA SER A 288 8.27 8.40 19.24
C SER A 288 7.05 7.49 19.43
N GLY A 289 6.74 7.14 20.67
CA GLY A 289 5.50 6.44 20.98
C GLY A 289 5.53 5.65 22.29
N ASP A 290 4.49 5.80 23.11
CA ASP A 290 4.21 4.92 24.24
C ASP A 290 3.11 3.93 23.85
N TYR A 291 3.51 2.87 23.15
CA TYR A 291 2.55 1.92 22.58
C TYR A 291 1.81 1.11 23.64
N ALA A 292 2.51 0.73 24.72
CA ALA A 292 1.93 -0.01 25.84
C ALA A 292 0.93 0.86 26.61
N GLY A 293 1.29 2.11 26.94
CA GLY A 293 0.38 3.03 27.60
C GLY A 293 -0.81 3.43 26.73
N HIS A 294 -0.65 3.50 25.41
CA HIS A 294 -1.78 3.68 24.49
C HIS A 294 -2.71 2.46 24.47
N LEU A 295 -2.16 1.24 24.48
CA LEU A 295 -2.95 0.01 24.59
C LEU A 295 -3.75 -0.02 25.90
N ASP A 296 -3.13 0.31 27.04
CA ASP A 296 -3.80 0.41 28.34
C ASP A 296 -5.00 1.35 28.32
N LYS A 297 -4.80 2.56 27.75
CA LYS A 297 -5.86 3.57 27.65
C LYS A 297 -7.03 3.07 26.80
N VAL A 298 -6.76 2.40 25.67
CA VAL A 298 -7.80 1.85 24.80
C VAL A 298 -8.59 0.77 25.54
N LEU A 299 -7.90 -0.21 26.14
CA LEU A 299 -8.55 -1.33 26.84
C LEU A 299 -9.42 -0.87 28.01
N ALA A 300 -8.94 0.11 28.78
CA ALA A 300 -9.71 0.73 29.85
C ALA A 300 -10.94 1.48 29.30
N ARG A 301 -10.75 2.28 28.23
CA ARG A 301 -11.82 3.11 27.65
C ARG A 301 -12.96 2.29 27.06
N VAL A 302 -12.67 1.12 26.49
CA VAL A 302 -13.68 0.24 25.89
C VAL A 302 -14.26 -0.77 26.87
N GLY A 303 -13.71 -0.90 28.09
CA GLY A 303 -14.13 -1.93 29.03
C GLY A 303 -13.80 -3.33 28.51
N TRP A 304 -12.54 -3.58 28.14
CA TRP A 304 -12.12 -4.80 27.43
C TRP A 304 -12.58 -6.11 28.09
N ASN A 305 -12.48 -6.21 29.42
CA ASN A 305 -12.88 -7.41 30.14
C ASN A 305 -14.40 -7.65 30.10
N ASP A 306 -15.19 -6.58 30.19
CA ASP A 306 -16.65 -6.66 30.11
C ASP A 306 -17.08 -7.05 28.69
N LEU A 307 -16.43 -6.49 27.67
CA LEU A 307 -16.64 -6.88 26.28
C LEU A 307 -16.33 -8.36 26.05
N ARG A 308 -15.22 -8.87 26.61
CA ARG A 308 -14.86 -10.29 26.51
C ARG A 308 -15.90 -11.19 27.16
N ALA A 309 -16.35 -10.83 28.37
CA ALA A 309 -17.39 -11.58 29.05
C ALA A 309 -18.70 -11.59 28.25
N ASP A 310 -19.09 -10.46 27.65
CA ASP A 310 -20.28 -10.37 26.80
C ASP A 310 -20.15 -11.24 25.53
N VAL A 311 -19.00 -11.21 24.87
CA VAL A 311 -18.72 -12.06 23.70
C VAL A 311 -18.81 -13.54 24.06
N THR A 312 -18.21 -13.98 25.18
CA THR A 312 -18.34 -15.37 25.64
C THR A 312 -19.79 -15.76 25.91
N ARG A 313 -20.56 -14.91 26.60
CA ARG A 313 -21.99 -15.15 26.87
C ARG A 313 -22.79 -15.31 25.57
N ARG A 314 -22.56 -14.44 24.58
CA ARG A 314 -23.25 -14.46 23.28
C ARG A 314 -22.86 -15.67 22.44
N GLN A 315 -21.59 -16.07 22.46
CA GLN A 315 -21.12 -17.31 21.84
C GLN A 315 -21.80 -18.54 22.45
N GLN A 316 -21.93 -18.60 23.78
CA GLN A 316 -22.66 -19.67 24.48
C GLN A 316 -24.16 -19.69 24.12
N ALA A 317 -24.72 -18.54 23.73
CA ALA A 317 -26.09 -18.44 23.22
C ALA A 317 -26.22 -18.79 21.72
N GLY A 318 -25.13 -19.20 21.06
CA GLY A 318 -25.12 -19.61 19.65
C GLY A 318 -24.85 -18.48 18.64
N GLU A 319 -24.49 -17.28 19.09
CA GLU A 319 -24.14 -16.18 18.19
C GLU A 319 -22.68 -16.27 17.69
N ALA A 320 -22.47 -15.98 16.41
CA ALA A 320 -21.14 -15.81 15.82
C ALA A 320 -20.61 -14.39 16.09
N VAL A 321 -20.04 -14.16 17.27
CA VAL A 321 -19.47 -12.87 17.69
C VAL A 321 -17.99 -13.04 18.09
N GLY A 322 -17.19 -11.99 17.88
CA GLY A 322 -15.78 -11.95 18.27
C GLY A 322 -15.30 -10.54 18.59
N LEU A 323 -14.10 -10.45 19.15
CA LEU A 323 -13.39 -9.19 19.44
C LEU A 323 -12.11 -9.14 18.63
N GLY A 324 -11.93 -8.06 17.87
CA GLY A 324 -10.72 -7.78 17.13
C GLY A 324 -9.97 -6.60 17.74
N LEU A 325 -8.65 -6.74 17.84
CA LEU A 325 -7.73 -5.67 18.20
C LEU A 325 -6.65 -5.59 17.11
N ALA A 326 -6.32 -4.39 16.67
CA ALA A 326 -5.29 -4.17 15.68
C ALA A 326 -4.43 -2.96 16.06
N TYR A 327 -3.11 -3.11 15.96
CA TYR A 327 -2.16 -2.01 16.07
C TYR A 327 -1.59 -1.66 14.70
N PHE A 328 -1.64 -0.39 14.33
CA PHE A 328 -1.02 0.12 13.12
C PHE A 328 -0.09 1.27 13.46
N LEU A 329 0.95 1.44 12.64
CA LEU A 329 1.80 2.63 12.67
C LEU A 329 1.59 3.42 11.39
N GLU A 330 1.34 4.72 11.55
CA GLU A 330 1.13 5.62 10.43
C GLU A 330 2.35 6.51 10.24
N LYS A 331 3.08 6.28 9.13
CA LYS A 331 4.02 7.27 8.64
C LYS A 331 3.24 8.48 8.13
N SER A 332 3.43 9.62 8.78
CA SER A 332 2.89 10.93 8.36
C SER A 332 4.04 11.87 7.96
N GLY A 333 3.71 13.03 7.38
CA GLY A 333 4.69 14.09 7.08
C GLY A 333 5.81 13.67 6.12
N GLN A 334 5.53 12.88 5.07
CA GLN A 334 6.56 12.49 4.10
C GLN A 334 7.04 13.71 3.28
N GLY A 335 8.14 14.30 3.76
CA GLY A 335 8.80 15.48 3.20
C GLY A 335 9.66 15.23 1.94
N PRO A 336 10.38 16.25 1.43
CA PRO A 336 11.29 17.10 2.20
C PRO A 336 10.59 18.05 3.16
N LEU A 337 11.27 18.38 4.26
CA LEU A 337 10.92 19.54 5.08
C LEU A 337 10.64 20.70 4.13
N GLU A 338 9.52 21.42 4.31
CA GLU A 338 9.40 22.74 3.71
C GLU A 338 10.62 23.54 4.22
N GLY A 339 11.59 23.76 3.33
CA GLY A 339 12.74 24.60 3.65
C GLY A 339 12.22 26.00 3.95
N VAL A 340 12.60 26.53 5.12
CA VAL A 340 12.39 27.92 5.50
C VAL A 340 13.13 28.84 4.54
#